data_AF-A0A935ZBC1-F1
#
_entry.id   AF-A0A935ZBC1-F1
#
_cell.length_a   1.000
_cell.length_b   1.000
_cell.length_c   1.000
_cell.angle_alpha   90.00
_cell.angle_beta   90.00
_cell.angle_gamma   90.00
#
_symmetry.space_group_name_H-M   'P 1'
#
loop_
_entity.id
_entity.type
_entity.pdbx_description
1 polymer ?
#
loop_
_entity_poly.entity_id
_entity_poly.type
_entity_poly.pdbx_seq_one_letter_code
_entity_poly.pdbx_strand_id
1 'polypeptide(L)'
;MRIRAKRLCLVGLASLAACAGGTDLSVTSFGGAESDTLATSGATQVTTGVTAGDGSGSGDGSSGGDGADSTSGGSDCKPEICDGVDNDCDDAVDEDCDCNPGATQSCYSGPEGTQGVGLCHPGKQQCSDAGSWGSCADELTPIDEACNGVDDDCDGDIDEDFGSETCGEGICQVTVDTCADGEPARCVPGKPATEICNGLDDDCDAEIDEGCSCLDGEQQPCYGGPMGTQDVGVCVGGTQTCVGGAWPASCDGDVLPGSESCNGLDDDCDAATDEGNPGGGAACATGLVGVCAQGHQQCVSGALSCVQDTAAGAETCDGLDNDCDTGVDEGNPGGGGMCNTGLLGICAAGVHQCTGGALQCVQNQQPGTEVCDAVDNDCDGMTNEGNPGGGQGCSTGQFGVCAAGTTACVGSSVVCNQNVNPSTEICDGLDNDCDSGVDEGNPGGGNGCATGIPGACATGVTACSNGAQACAQTVFPTAEICGNGLDEDCNGAADNGCGCAHSLCANAGALANGCSSCVSSICALDAFCCTTAWDAQCIAEVVEYCSDWSCTSCAHSPCLTGNALASGCDNTGLGTCVADICAQDSFCCTFGWDAQCVGEVASICGLTC
;
A
#
# COMPACT_ATOMS: atom_id res chain seq x y z
N MET A 1 16.78 -27.83 -17.72
CA MET A 1 15.95 -28.86 -17.05
C MET A 1 14.49 -28.64 -17.40
N ARG A 2 13.66 -29.70 -17.49
CA ARG A 2 12.25 -29.61 -17.95
C ARG A 2 11.25 -29.66 -16.78
N ILE A 3 10.44 -28.62 -16.56
CA ILE A 3 9.12 -28.71 -15.89
C ILE A 3 8.22 -27.64 -16.55
N ARG A 4 7.43 -27.97 -17.58
CA ARG A 4 6.01 -28.42 -17.51
C ARG A 4 5.05 -27.39 -16.88
N ALA A 5 4.47 -26.54 -17.74
CA ALA A 5 3.20 -25.88 -17.45
C ALA A 5 2.07 -26.93 -17.35
N LYS A 6 1.19 -26.78 -16.35
CA LYS A 6 -0.03 -27.58 -16.19
C LYS A 6 -1.23 -26.67 -16.49
N ARG A 7 -1.89 -26.87 -17.64
CA ARG A 7 -3.24 -26.32 -17.84
C ARG A 7 -4.18 -27.05 -16.88
N LEU A 8 -4.82 -26.30 -15.99
CA LEU A 8 -5.93 -26.82 -15.18
C LEU A 8 -7.22 -26.46 -15.90
N CYS A 9 -8.00 -27.47 -16.26
CA CYS A 9 -9.32 -27.29 -16.86
C CYS A 9 -10.34 -27.37 -15.73
N LEU A 10 -11.07 -26.29 -15.46
CA LEU A 10 -12.22 -26.32 -14.56
C LEU A 10 -13.48 -26.58 -15.39
N VAL A 11 -14.30 -27.52 -14.90
CA VAL A 11 -15.61 -27.88 -15.44
C VAL A 11 -16.66 -27.64 -14.37
N GLY A 12 -17.81 -27.09 -14.74
CA GLY A 12 -18.99 -26.91 -13.88
C GLY A 12 -19.10 -25.47 -13.35
N LEU A 13 -20.25 -24.81 -13.46
CA LEU A 13 -21.55 -25.30 -13.01
C LEU A 13 -22.71 -24.86 -13.92
N ALA A 14 -23.71 -25.74 -14.05
CA ALA A 14 -25.02 -25.36 -14.55
C ALA A 14 -25.83 -24.67 -13.45
N SER A 15 -26.76 -23.79 -13.85
CA SER A 15 -27.94 -23.47 -13.03
C SER A 15 -29.17 -23.43 -13.92
N LEU A 16 -30.20 -24.12 -13.48
CA LEU A 16 -31.47 -24.31 -14.16
C LEU A 16 -32.55 -23.42 -13.53
N ALA A 17 -33.66 -23.27 -14.26
CA ALA A 17 -35.01 -22.93 -13.77
C ALA A 17 -35.29 -21.44 -13.44
N ALA A 18 -36.53 -20.92 -13.66
CA ALA A 18 -37.67 -21.40 -14.45
C ALA A 18 -38.77 -20.30 -14.55
N CYS A 19 -39.85 -20.63 -15.28
CA CYS A 19 -41.12 -19.92 -15.45
C CYS A 19 -41.06 -18.71 -16.40
N ALA A 20 -41.57 -18.77 -17.64
CA ALA A 20 -42.91 -19.14 -18.13
C ALA A 20 -43.95 -18.01 -18.00
N GLY A 21 -44.41 -17.55 -19.16
CA GLY A 21 -45.39 -16.46 -19.32
C GLY A 21 -45.70 -16.28 -20.81
N GLY A 22 -46.31 -17.28 -21.42
CA GLY A 22 -46.76 -17.19 -22.81
C GLY A 22 -48.17 -16.61 -22.90
N THR A 23 -48.39 -15.71 -23.86
CA THR A 23 -49.71 -15.38 -24.38
C THR A 23 -49.69 -15.46 -25.89
N ASP A 24 -50.40 -16.46 -26.39
CA ASP A 24 -50.94 -16.57 -27.75
C ASP A 24 -51.96 -15.44 -28.02
N LEU A 25 -52.53 -15.39 -29.24
CA LEU A 25 -53.37 -14.36 -29.89
C LEU A 25 -52.60 -13.35 -30.77
N SER A 26 -53.07 -13.03 -31.99
CA SER A 26 -54.16 -13.66 -32.77
C SER A 26 -54.08 -13.29 -34.26
N VAL A 27 -54.39 -14.25 -35.12
CA VAL A 27 -54.46 -14.09 -36.58
C VAL A 27 -55.81 -13.52 -37.03
N THR A 28 -55.78 -12.42 -37.79
CA THR A 28 -56.80 -11.97 -38.77
C THR A 28 -56.04 -11.25 -39.88
N SER A 29 -55.93 -11.67 -41.14
CA SER A 29 -56.87 -12.33 -42.07
C SER A 29 -58.01 -11.42 -42.57
N PHE A 30 -57.67 -10.58 -43.54
CA PHE A 30 -58.47 -10.03 -44.66
C PHE A 30 -57.46 -9.38 -45.62
N GLY A 31 -57.44 -9.61 -46.94
CA GLY A 31 -58.11 -10.60 -47.77
C GLY A 31 -57.80 -10.33 -49.25
N GLY A 32 -57.59 -11.39 -50.04
CA GLY A 32 -57.82 -11.57 -51.50
C GLY A 32 -57.51 -10.43 -52.51
N ALA A 33 -56.94 -10.69 -53.68
CA ALA A 33 -56.66 -11.98 -54.33
C ALA A 33 -55.61 -11.83 -55.44
N GLU A 34 -55.01 -12.94 -55.85
CA GLU A 34 -54.15 -13.05 -57.03
C GLU A 34 -54.77 -13.98 -58.09
N SER A 35 -54.39 -13.78 -59.36
CA SER A 35 -54.75 -14.59 -60.54
C SER A 35 -56.24 -14.57 -60.96
N ASP A 36 -56.62 -14.57 -62.24
CA ASP A 36 -55.97 -15.30 -63.34
C ASP A 36 -56.29 -14.76 -64.77
N THR A 37 -55.45 -15.21 -65.69
CA THR A 37 -55.44 -15.29 -67.17
C THR A 37 -56.65 -14.92 -68.10
N LEU A 38 -56.25 -14.66 -69.36
CA LEU A 38 -56.87 -15.06 -70.66
C LEU A 38 -57.81 -14.12 -71.46
N ALA A 39 -57.21 -13.46 -72.45
CA ALA A 39 -57.50 -13.46 -73.90
C ALA A 39 -58.94 -13.59 -74.52
N THR A 40 -59.16 -12.76 -75.54
CA THR A 40 -59.90 -13.00 -76.82
C THR A 40 -61.39 -12.63 -76.96
N SER A 41 -61.69 -11.95 -78.09
CA SER A 41 -63.00 -11.70 -78.74
C SER A 41 -64.01 -10.75 -78.05
N GLY A 42 -64.84 -9.98 -78.76
CA GLY A 42 -64.85 -9.69 -80.21
C GLY A 42 -66.13 -8.97 -80.71
N ALA A 43 -66.02 -8.34 -81.89
CA ALA A 43 -67.08 -7.95 -82.87
C ALA A 43 -68.25 -7.00 -82.49
N THR A 44 -68.56 -6.06 -83.41
CA THR A 44 -69.88 -5.81 -84.10
C THR A 44 -69.97 -4.33 -84.53
N GLN A 45 -69.59 -3.96 -85.76
CA GLN A 45 -70.42 -3.79 -86.99
C GLN A 45 -71.41 -2.61 -87.04
N VAL A 46 -71.40 -1.92 -88.20
CA VAL A 46 -72.50 -1.42 -89.09
C VAL A 46 -71.89 -0.33 -90.01
N THR A 47 -71.44 -0.59 -91.25
CA THR A 47 -72.16 -0.64 -92.57
C THR A 47 -72.89 0.68 -92.94
N THR A 48 -72.91 1.26 -94.16
CA THR A 48 -72.45 1.01 -95.58
C THR A 48 -72.00 2.34 -96.24
N GLY A 49 -71.41 2.49 -97.45
CA GLY A 49 -70.95 1.55 -98.51
C GLY A 49 -71.42 1.93 -99.95
N VAL A 50 -70.61 1.59 -100.99
CA VAL A 50 -70.88 1.66 -102.48
C VAL A 50 -70.96 3.10 -103.08
N THR A 51 -70.41 3.49 -104.25
CA THR A 51 -70.24 2.84 -105.58
C THR A 51 -68.99 3.25 -106.39
N ALA A 52 -68.61 2.42 -107.36
CA ALA A 52 -67.60 2.68 -108.40
C ALA A 52 -68.20 3.26 -109.71
N GLY A 53 -67.37 3.70 -110.66
CA GLY A 53 -67.78 4.06 -112.03
C GLY A 53 -66.61 4.32 -113.00
N ASP A 54 -66.64 3.67 -114.17
CA ASP A 54 -65.62 3.73 -115.24
C ASP A 54 -65.98 4.71 -116.38
N GLY A 55 -64.99 5.06 -117.23
CA GLY A 55 -65.17 5.59 -118.60
C GLY A 55 -64.39 6.89 -118.88
N SER A 56 -63.60 7.12 -119.95
CA SER A 56 -63.34 6.58 -121.31
C SER A 56 -63.84 7.46 -122.48
N GLY A 57 -62.88 8.01 -123.25
CA GLY A 57 -63.01 8.52 -124.64
C GLY A 57 -63.50 9.97 -124.83
N SER A 58 -63.40 10.60 -126.01
CA SER A 58 -62.58 10.34 -127.22
C SER A 58 -62.80 11.42 -128.31
N GLY A 59 -61.76 11.72 -129.11
CA GLY A 59 -61.81 12.34 -130.45
C GLY A 59 -61.85 13.88 -130.54
N ASP A 60 -61.73 14.52 -131.72
CA ASP A 60 -61.03 14.21 -132.99
C ASP A 60 -61.39 15.27 -134.06
N GLY A 61 -60.40 16.01 -134.61
CA GLY A 61 -60.50 16.77 -135.88
C GLY A 61 -61.55 17.91 -135.99
N SER A 62 -61.71 18.61 -137.14
CA SER A 62 -60.80 18.79 -138.29
C SER A 62 -61.26 19.93 -139.22
N SER A 63 -60.31 20.74 -139.71
CA SER A 63 -60.14 21.21 -141.11
C SER A 63 -61.26 21.90 -141.94
N GLY A 64 -60.88 23.04 -142.55
CA GLY A 64 -61.41 23.55 -143.84
C GLY A 64 -62.66 24.45 -143.76
N GLY A 65 -62.88 25.41 -144.66
CA GLY A 65 -62.10 25.86 -145.82
C GLY A 65 -62.85 26.97 -146.59
N ASP A 66 -62.22 27.52 -147.63
CA ASP A 66 -62.75 28.15 -148.88
C ASP A 66 -64.21 28.66 -148.93
N GLY A 67 -64.57 29.82 -149.50
CA GLY A 67 -63.87 30.69 -150.44
C GLY A 67 -64.80 31.12 -151.59
N ALA A 68 -64.88 32.44 -151.84
CA ALA A 68 -65.38 33.12 -153.06
C ALA A 68 -66.85 32.88 -153.56
N ASP A 69 -67.58 33.97 -153.85
CA ASP A 69 -67.72 34.54 -155.22
C ASP A 69 -69.04 35.32 -155.43
N SER A 70 -68.92 36.50 -156.06
CA SER A 70 -69.88 37.29 -156.85
C SER A 70 -71.40 37.08 -156.75
N THR A 71 -72.14 38.19 -156.59
CA THR A 71 -72.77 38.90 -157.75
C THR A 71 -73.37 40.26 -157.37
N SER A 72 -73.63 41.11 -158.38
CA SER A 72 -73.79 42.57 -158.23
C SER A 72 -75.23 43.09 -158.31
N GLY A 73 -75.49 44.23 -157.63
CA GLY A 73 -76.22 45.35 -158.24
C GLY A 73 -77.34 46.02 -157.45
N GLY A 74 -77.16 47.30 -157.07
CA GLY A 74 -78.29 48.24 -156.90
C GLY A 74 -78.24 49.28 -155.76
N SER A 75 -77.52 50.39 -155.97
CA SER A 75 -77.94 51.75 -155.54
C SER A 75 -78.13 52.10 -154.04
N ASP A 76 -77.02 52.16 -153.30
CA ASP A 76 -76.61 53.24 -152.38
C ASP A 76 -77.70 53.97 -151.52
N CYS A 77 -78.47 53.22 -150.75
CA CYS A 77 -79.03 53.66 -149.45
C CYS A 77 -78.13 53.08 -148.35
N LYS A 78 -77.89 53.78 -147.23
CA LYS A 78 -76.91 53.36 -146.20
C LYS A 78 -77.59 53.11 -144.86
N PRO A 79 -77.07 52.20 -144.01
CA PRO A 79 -77.60 52.05 -142.65
C PRO A 79 -77.57 53.39 -141.92
N GLU A 80 -78.56 53.61 -141.05
CA GLU A 80 -78.75 54.92 -140.44
C GLU A 80 -77.54 55.45 -139.67
N ILE A 81 -77.40 56.77 -139.69
CA ILE A 81 -76.38 57.52 -138.97
C ILE A 81 -77.12 58.66 -138.28
N CYS A 82 -77.02 58.71 -136.94
CA CYS A 82 -77.83 59.57 -136.07
C CYS A 82 -77.43 61.07 -136.16
N ASP A 83 -77.49 61.66 -137.36
CA ASP A 83 -77.02 63.00 -137.71
C ASP A 83 -78.15 63.99 -138.08
N GLY A 84 -79.41 63.57 -137.94
CA GLY A 84 -80.59 64.40 -138.21
C GLY A 84 -81.03 64.40 -139.68
N VAL A 85 -80.63 63.38 -140.44
CA VAL A 85 -80.96 63.16 -141.85
C VAL A 85 -81.40 61.72 -142.05
N ASP A 86 -82.44 61.51 -142.86
CA ASP A 86 -82.83 60.22 -143.41
C ASP A 86 -81.72 59.72 -144.38
N ASN A 87 -80.89 58.78 -143.92
CA ASN A 87 -79.75 58.21 -144.63
C ASN A 87 -80.05 56.82 -145.23
N ASP A 88 -81.04 56.08 -144.69
CA ASP A 88 -81.47 54.78 -145.20
C ASP A 88 -82.67 54.84 -146.19
N CYS A 89 -83.25 56.04 -146.31
CA CYS A 89 -84.28 56.45 -147.28
C CYS A 89 -85.66 55.83 -147.04
N ASP A 90 -86.07 55.64 -145.79
CA ASP A 90 -87.37 55.09 -145.40
C ASP A 90 -88.48 56.12 -145.09
N ASP A 91 -88.19 57.43 -145.29
CA ASP A 91 -89.03 58.61 -144.97
C ASP A 91 -89.13 58.94 -143.45
N ALA A 92 -88.28 58.34 -142.60
CA ALA A 92 -88.15 58.64 -141.16
C ALA A 92 -86.72 59.15 -140.79
N VAL A 93 -86.50 59.67 -139.57
CA VAL A 93 -85.21 60.32 -139.22
C VAL A 93 -84.68 59.86 -137.86
N ASP A 94 -83.48 59.26 -137.86
CA ASP A 94 -82.74 58.77 -136.69
C ASP A 94 -83.49 57.66 -135.87
N GLU A 95 -84.19 56.72 -136.50
CA GLU A 95 -85.14 55.82 -135.80
C GLU A 95 -84.51 54.53 -135.17
N ASP A 96 -83.28 54.13 -135.51
CA ASP A 96 -82.66 52.83 -135.11
C ASP A 96 -81.27 52.98 -134.43
N CYS A 97 -81.15 53.92 -133.48
CA CYS A 97 -79.90 54.22 -132.74
C CYS A 97 -79.93 53.72 -131.28
N ASP A 98 -78.97 52.87 -130.87
CA ASP A 98 -78.82 52.36 -129.49
C ASP A 98 -78.51 53.47 -128.46
N CYS A 99 -77.79 54.51 -128.89
CA CYS A 99 -77.46 55.66 -128.06
C CYS A 99 -77.26 56.94 -128.88
N ASN A 100 -77.47 58.09 -128.25
CA ASN A 100 -77.20 59.39 -128.86
C ASN A 100 -75.68 59.68 -128.84
N PRO A 101 -75.08 60.15 -129.96
CA PRO A 101 -73.67 60.54 -130.03
C PRO A 101 -73.21 61.40 -128.85
N GLY A 102 -72.09 61.00 -128.22
CA GLY A 102 -71.53 61.69 -127.05
C GLY A 102 -72.19 61.38 -125.70
N ALA A 103 -73.23 60.54 -125.64
CA ALA A 103 -73.71 59.98 -124.37
C ALA A 103 -72.61 59.16 -123.67
N THR A 104 -72.68 59.01 -122.35
CA THR A 104 -71.77 58.16 -121.55
C THR A 104 -72.55 57.26 -120.62
N GLN A 105 -72.11 56.00 -120.46
CA GLN A 105 -72.66 55.07 -119.47
C GLN A 105 -71.55 54.25 -118.79
N SER A 106 -71.89 53.62 -117.66
CA SER A 106 -71.01 52.70 -116.96
C SER A 106 -70.91 51.37 -117.72
N CYS A 107 -69.80 50.66 -117.53
CA CYS A 107 -69.56 49.32 -118.07
C CYS A 107 -68.62 48.53 -117.16
N TYR A 108 -68.64 47.21 -117.30
CA TYR A 108 -67.71 46.30 -116.67
C TYR A 108 -67.68 45.01 -117.50
N SER A 109 -66.49 44.53 -117.86
CA SER A 109 -66.31 43.31 -118.66
C SER A 109 -65.86 42.08 -117.84
N GLY A 110 -65.61 42.26 -116.54
CA GLY A 110 -65.25 41.17 -115.62
C GLY A 110 -66.43 40.24 -115.27
N PRO A 111 -66.16 39.13 -114.55
CA PRO A 111 -67.17 38.17 -114.11
C PRO A 111 -68.30 38.78 -113.26
N GLU A 112 -69.47 38.13 -113.24
CA GLU A 112 -70.58 38.56 -112.38
C GLU A 112 -70.26 38.24 -110.91
N GLY A 113 -70.02 39.28 -110.12
CA GLY A 113 -69.68 39.19 -108.69
C GLY A 113 -68.49 40.05 -108.29
N THR A 114 -67.49 40.21 -109.18
CA THR A 114 -66.21 40.88 -108.89
C THR A 114 -66.26 42.41 -109.00
N GLN A 115 -67.39 42.98 -109.43
CA GLN A 115 -67.51 44.42 -109.65
C GLN A 115 -67.60 45.20 -108.32
N GLY A 116 -66.52 45.89 -107.94
CA GLY A 116 -66.43 46.65 -106.69
C GLY A 116 -65.94 45.83 -105.50
N VAL A 117 -65.35 44.67 -105.77
CA VAL A 117 -64.58 43.83 -104.84
C VAL A 117 -63.09 44.05 -105.14
N GLY A 118 -62.23 44.00 -104.12
CA GLY A 118 -60.80 44.30 -104.25
C GLY A 118 -60.46 45.57 -105.01
N LEU A 119 -59.50 45.44 -105.93
CA LEU A 119 -59.12 46.49 -106.90
C LEU A 119 -60.13 46.69 -108.03
N CYS A 120 -61.03 45.73 -108.26
CA CYS A 120 -61.89 45.71 -109.44
C CYS A 120 -62.98 46.78 -109.42
N HIS A 121 -63.02 47.61 -110.46
CA HIS A 121 -64.04 48.65 -110.59
C HIS A 121 -64.56 48.82 -112.02
N PRO A 122 -65.83 49.25 -112.18
CA PRO A 122 -66.41 49.55 -113.48
C PRO A 122 -65.74 50.76 -114.13
N GLY A 123 -65.65 50.72 -115.45
CA GLY A 123 -65.20 51.82 -116.28
C GLY A 123 -66.37 52.60 -116.90
N LYS A 124 -66.06 53.41 -117.92
CA LYS A 124 -67.03 54.16 -118.71
C LYS A 124 -66.86 53.93 -120.20
N GLN A 125 -67.98 53.82 -120.89
CA GLN A 125 -68.05 53.77 -122.35
C GLN A 125 -68.79 55.02 -122.85
N GLN A 126 -68.31 55.57 -123.96
CA GLN A 126 -68.90 56.73 -124.63
C GLN A 126 -69.55 56.27 -125.95
N CYS A 127 -70.73 56.83 -126.24
CA CYS A 127 -71.43 56.59 -127.49
C CYS A 127 -70.69 57.31 -128.64
N SER A 128 -70.33 56.56 -129.67
CA SER A 128 -69.71 57.06 -130.89
C SER A 128 -70.71 57.81 -131.77
N ASP A 129 -70.20 58.57 -132.74
CA ASP A 129 -71.03 59.27 -133.74
C ASP A 129 -71.80 58.31 -134.66
N ALA A 130 -71.51 57.00 -134.59
CA ALA A 130 -72.24 55.92 -135.26
C ALA A 130 -73.32 55.26 -134.38
N GLY A 131 -73.78 55.93 -133.31
CA GLY A 131 -74.89 55.48 -132.47
C GLY A 131 -74.62 54.25 -131.59
N SER A 132 -73.37 53.79 -131.53
CA SER A 132 -72.94 52.58 -130.80
C SER A 132 -71.94 52.90 -129.68
N TRP A 133 -71.98 52.14 -128.59
CA TRP A 133 -71.06 52.26 -127.45
C TRP A 133 -69.64 51.75 -127.76
N GLY A 134 -68.62 52.50 -127.33
CA GLY A 134 -67.22 52.10 -127.42
C GLY A 134 -66.78 51.12 -126.32
N SER A 135 -65.50 50.72 -126.33
CA SER A 135 -64.89 49.88 -125.29
C SER A 135 -64.94 50.55 -123.91
N CYS A 136 -64.99 49.74 -122.85
CA CYS A 136 -64.96 50.25 -121.49
C CYS A 136 -63.57 50.81 -121.15
N ALA A 137 -63.48 52.12 -120.96
CA ALA A 137 -62.25 52.77 -120.51
C ALA A 137 -62.23 52.85 -118.98
N ASP A 138 -61.03 52.71 -118.40
CA ASP A 138 -60.78 52.75 -116.96
C ASP A 138 -61.57 51.67 -116.16
N GLU A 139 -61.65 50.44 -116.67
CA GLU A 139 -62.07 49.27 -115.88
C GLU A 139 -60.86 48.48 -115.35
N LEU A 140 -61.02 47.85 -114.18
CA LEU A 140 -60.07 46.88 -113.62
C LEU A 140 -60.79 45.55 -113.38
N THR A 141 -60.27 44.48 -113.96
CA THR A 141 -60.80 43.10 -113.91
C THR A 141 -59.85 42.18 -113.13
N PRO A 142 -60.36 41.06 -112.59
CA PRO A 142 -59.56 40.06 -111.87
C PRO A 142 -58.24 39.67 -112.56
N ILE A 143 -57.19 39.49 -111.76
CA ILE A 143 -55.90 38.87 -112.15
C ILE A 143 -55.49 37.82 -111.12
N ASP A 144 -54.48 36.99 -111.41
CA ASP A 144 -54.00 35.99 -110.43
C ASP A 144 -53.44 36.68 -109.17
N GLU A 145 -53.82 36.19 -107.98
CA GLU A 145 -53.46 36.79 -106.69
C GLU A 145 -51.94 36.88 -106.46
N ALA A 146 -51.49 37.99 -105.88
CA ALA A 146 -50.08 38.23 -105.56
C ALA A 146 -49.93 38.74 -104.13
N CYS A 147 -49.25 37.99 -103.26
CA CYS A 147 -48.95 38.37 -101.86
C CYS A 147 -48.41 39.80 -101.73
N ASN A 148 -49.29 40.77 -101.50
CA ASN A 148 -49.05 42.21 -101.52
C ASN A 148 -49.99 43.03 -100.62
N GLY A 149 -50.98 42.39 -99.98
CA GLY A 149 -51.95 43.03 -99.09
C GLY A 149 -53.19 43.55 -99.79
N VAL A 150 -53.49 43.09 -101.01
CA VAL A 150 -54.63 43.53 -101.81
C VAL A 150 -55.22 42.37 -102.62
N ASP A 151 -56.53 42.21 -102.47
CA ASP A 151 -57.48 41.45 -103.30
C ASP A 151 -57.35 41.82 -104.79
N ASP A 152 -56.53 41.05 -105.52
CA ASP A 152 -56.12 41.22 -106.93
C ASP A 152 -57.05 40.42 -107.88
N ASP A 153 -57.55 39.26 -107.43
CA ASP A 153 -58.52 38.40 -108.14
C ASP A 153 -59.99 38.83 -107.92
N CYS A 154 -60.24 39.68 -106.92
CA CYS A 154 -61.54 40.28 -106.63
C CYS A 154 -62.62 39.28 -106.18
N ASP A 155 -62.25 38.17 -105.53
CA ASP A 155 -63.18 37.24 -104.86
C ASP A 155 -63.65 37.71 -103.48
N GLY A 156 -62.85 38.55 -102.80
CA GLY A 156 -63.18 39.21 -101.54
C GLY A 156 -62.40 38.75 -100.30
N ASP A 157 -61.52 37.76 -100.41
CA ASP A 157 -60.43 37.55 -99.44
C ASP A 157 -59.18 38.39 -99.86
N ILE A 158 -58.03 38.22 -99.20
CA ILE A 158 -56.79 38.98 -99.49
C ILE A 158 -55.60 38.04 -99.32
N ASP A 159 -54.75 37.94 -100.34
CA ASP A 159 -53.51 37.14 -100.34
C ASP A 159 -53.73 35.64 -99.98
N GLU A 160 -54.78 35.01 -100.49
CA GLU A 160 -55.09 33.58 -100.30
C GLU A 160 -54.33 32.62 -101.24
N ASP A 161 -54.58 31.32 -101.11
CA ASP A 161 -53.97 30.23 -101.91
C ASP A 161 -52.42 30.08 -101.93
N PHE A 162 -51.65 30.87 -101.18
CA PHE A 162 -50.18 30.71 -101.05
C PHE A 162 -49.73 29.47 -100.24
N GLY A 163 -50.56 28.97 -99.32
CA GLY A 163 -50.31 27.76 -98.51
C GLY A 163 -49.33 27.93 -97.34
N SER A 164 -48.83 26.82 -96.79
CA SER A 164 -48.00 26.79 -95.57
C SER A 164 -46.75 25.90 -95.70
N GLU A 165 -45.62 26.35 -95.16
CA GLU A 165 -44.35 25.60 -95.09
C GLU A 165 -44.07 25.15 -93.64
N THR A 166 -43.56 23.92 -93.45
CA THR A 166 -43.10 23.42 -92.14
C THR A 166 -41.61 23.11 -92.21
N CYS A 167 -40.85 23.56 -91.22
CA CYS A 167 -39.40 23.41 -91.17
C CYS A 167 -38.87 23.20 -89.75
N GLY A 168 -37.69 22.59 -89.65
CA GLY A 168 -37.10 22.10 -88.39
C GLY A 168 -37.27 20.59 -88.23
N GLU A 169 -36.60 20.04 -87.23
CA GLU A 169 -36.71 18.65 -86.79
C GLU A 169 -36.94 18.62 -85.28
N GLY A 170 -37.42 17.48 -84.75
CA GLY A 170 -37.67 17.31 -83.31
C GLY A 170 -38.60 18.40 -82.74
N ILE A 171 -38.23 18.95 -81.58
CA ILE A 171 -39.01 20.02 -80.93
C ILE A 171 -38.85 21.38 -81.63
N CYS A 172 -37.89 21.53 -82.54
CA CYS A 172 -37.68 22.74 -83.33
C CYS A 172 -38.59 22.85 -84.56
N GLN A 173 -39.52 21.92 -84.78
CA GLN A 173 -40.50 22.01 -85.86
C GLN A 173 -41.47 23.19 -85.69
N VAL A 174 -41.51 24.05 -86.72
CA VAL A 174 -42.41 25.21 -86.81
C VAL A 174 -43.11 25.18 -88.18
N THR A 175 -44.39 25.49 -88.18
CA THR A 175 -45.19 25.70 -89.41
C THR A 175 -45.53 27.19 -89.52
N VAL A 176 -45.35 27.77 -90.71
CA VAL A 176 -45.75 29.14 -91.05
C VAL A 176 -46.47 29.18 -92.39
N ASP A 177 -47.41 30.10 -92.53
CA ASP A 177 -48.00 30.42 -93.83
C ASP A 177 -46.96 31.12 -94.71
N THR A 178 -46.98 30.88 -96.02
CA THR A 178 -45.94 31.36 -96.96
C THR A 178 -46.19 32.80 -97.44
N CYS A 179 -47.42 33.28 -97.33
CA CYS A 179 -47.75 34.70 -97.31
C CYS A 179 -48.30 35.05 -95.93
N ALA A 180 -47.81 36.13 -95.32
CA ALA A 180 -48.32 36.65 -94.06
C ALA A 180 -48.27 38.17 -94.07
N ASP A 181 -49.39 38.83 -93.75
CA ASP A 181 -49.54 40.29 -93.74
C ASP A 181 -49.08 40.99 -95.06
N GLY A 182 -49.31 40.36 -96.22
CA GLY A 182 -48.95 40.90 -97.55
C GLY A 182 -47.47 40.84 -97.91
N GLU A 183 -46.66 40.06 -97.19
CA GLU A 183 -45.23 39.85 -97.49
C GLU A 183 -44.89 38.33 -97.56
N PRO A 184 -44.03 37.90 -98.50
CA PRO A 184 -43.59 36.50 -98.58
C PRO A 184 -42.81 36.07 -97.34
N ALA A 185 -43.41 35.21 -96.54
CA ALA A 185 -42.84 34.67 -95.31
C ALA A 185 -41.96 33.45 -95.61
N ARG A 186 -40.85 33.34 -94.87
CA ARG A 186 -39.92 32.21 -94.99
C ARG A 186 -39.91 31.41 -93.70
N CYS A 187 -40.08 30.09 -93.79
CA CYS A 187 -39.95 29.24 -92.62
C CYS A 187 -38.51 29.28 -92.06
N VAL A 188 -38.40 29.54 -90.75
CA VAL A 188 -37.14 29.49 -89.98
C VAL A 188 -37.37 28.51 -88.83
N PRO A 189 -36.56 27.43 -88.71
CA PRO A 189 -36.70 26.46 -87.63
C PRO A 189 -36.64 27.09 -86.24
N GLY A 190 -37.24 26.40 -85.26
CA GLY A 190 -37.12 26.73 -83.85
C GLY A 190 -35.66 26.88 -83.42
N LYS A 191 -35.41 27.77 -82.46
CA LYS A 191 -34.06 27.98 -81.95
C LYS A 191 -33.66 26.77 -81.08
N PRO A 192 -32.51 26.12 -81.35
CA PRO A 192 -32.04 25.02 -80.52
C PRO A 192 -31.78 25.46 -79.08
N ALA A 193 -32.09 24.58 -78.13
CA ALA A 193 -31.82 24.77 -76.72
C ALA A 193 -30.39 24.30 -76.39
N THR A 194 -30.18 23.81 -75.17
CA THR A 194 -28.98 23.06 -74.79
C THR A 194 -29.51 21.76 -74.23
N GLU A 195 -28.93 20.64 -74.67
CA GLU A 195 -29.46 19.31 -74.38
C GLU A 195 -29.73 19.10 -72.88
N ILE A 196 -30.93 18.61 -72.56
CA ILE A 196 -31.36 18.22 -71.22
C ILE A 196 -31.82 16.78 -71.32
N CYS A 197 -31.09 15.86 -70.70
CA CYS A 197 -31.20 14.41 -70.93
C CYS A 197 -32.57 13.81 -70.50
N ASN A 198 -33.60 14.03 -71.31
CA ASN A 198 -35.02 13.83 -71.01
C ASN A 198 -35.72 12.90 -72.02
N GLY A 199 -35.01 12.39 -73.02
CA GLY A 199 -35.55 11.55 -74.08
C GLY A 199 -36.06 12.31 -75.31
N LEU A 200 -35.68 13.59 -75.47
CA LEU A 200 -36.01 14.45 -76.60
C LEU A 200 -34.75 15.16 -77.09
N ASP A 201 -34.64 15.32 -78.40
CA ASP A 201 -33.65 16.16 -79.09
C ASP A 201 -33.97 17.65 -78.78
N ASP A 202 -33.33 18.23 -77.75
CA ASP A 202 -33.55 19.61 -77.28
C ASP A 202 -32.67 20.63 -78.04
N ASP A 203 -31.50 20.19 -78.49
CA ASP A 203 -30.52 20.99 -79.23
C ASP A 203 -30.66 20.88 -80.78
N CYS A 204 -31.56 20.02 -81.25
CA CYS A 204 -32.05 19.90 -82.63
C CYS A 204 -30.95 19.53 -83.65
N ASP A 205 -29.98 18.69 -83.24
CA ASP A 205 -28.92 18.15 -84.10
C ASP A 205 -29.23 16.77 -84.71
N ALA A 206 -30.34 16.16 -84.29
CA ALA A 206 -30.87 14.83 -84.66
C ALA A 206 -30.20 13.60 -84.00
N GLU A 207 -29.35 13.77 -82.99
CA GLU A 207 -29.13 12.77 -81.95
C GLU A 207 -30.16 12.97 -80.79
N ILE A 208 -30.14 12.14 -79.75
CA ILE A 208 -31.03 12.26 -78.58
C ILE A 208 -30.19 11.94 -77.33
N ASP A 209 -30.22 12.83 -76.33
CA ASP A 209 -29.50 12.72 -75.06
C ASP A 209 -27.98 12.49 -75.24
N GLU A 210 -27.33 13.18 -76.19
CA GLU A 210 -25.89 13.04 -76.44
C GLU A 210 -25.02 13.71 -75.36
N GLY A 211 -23.86 13.12 -75.07
CA GLY A 211 -22.98 13.57 -73.97
C GLY A 211 -23.51 13.28 -72.56
N CYS A 212 -24.74 12.80 -72.41
CA CYS A 212 -25.34 12.39 -71.14
C CYS A 212 -24.68 11.12 -70.56
N SER A 213 -24.63 11.01 -69.22
CA SER A 213 -24.15 9.81 -68.51
C SER A 213 -25.28 8.95 -67.93
N CYS A 214 -26.50 9.48 -67.92
CA CYS A 214 -27.74 8.86 -67.45
C CYS A 214 -28.94 9.68 -67.92
N LEU A 215 -30.14 9.09 -67.90
CA LEU A 215 -31.39 9.81 -68.17
C LEU A 215 -31.92 10.48 -66.89
N ASP A 216 -32.51 11.67 -66.99
CA ASP A 216 -33.02 12.39 -65.83
C ASP A 216 -34.07 11.56 -65.06
N GLY A 217 -33.91 11.47 -63.73
CA GLY A 217 -34.74 10.61 -62.89
C GLY A 217 -34.36 9.13 -62.83
N GLU A 218 -33.38 8.66 -63.61
CA GLU A 218 -32.81 7.31 -63.46
C GLU A 218 -32.13 7.16 -62.09
N GLN A 219 -32.17 5.96 -61.49
CA GLN A 219 -31.57 5.69 -60.17
C GLN A 219 -30.54 4.57 -60.23
N GLN A 220 -29.43 4.73 -59.52
CA GLN A 220 -28.44 3.68 -59.34
C GLN A 220 -27.93 3.61 -57.88
N PRO A 221 -27.45 2.43 -57.43
CA PRO A 221 -26.76 2.33 -56.15
C PRO A 221 -25.44 3.10 -56.19
N CYS A 222 -25.07 3.68 -55.05
CA CYS A 222 -23.84 4.44 -54.89
C CYS A 222 -23.25 4.25 -53.49
N TYR A 223 -22.01 4.69 -53.34
CA TYR A 223 -21.31 4.75 -52.06
C TYR A 223 -20.18 5.77 -52.16
N GLY A 224 -20.20 6.82 -51.35
CA GLY A 224 -19.18 7.87 -51.37
C GLY A 224 -17.87 7.50 -50.66
N GLY A 225 -17.81 6.34 -49.99
CA GLY A 225 -16.70 5.94 -49.12
C GLY A 225 -15.53 5.25 -49.84
N PRO A 226 -14.44 4.97 -49.11
CA PRO A 226 -13.29 4.22 -49.62
C PRO A 226 -13.67 2.81 -50.12
N MET A 227 -13.03 2.35 -51.19
CA MET A 227 -13.23 0.98 -51.68
C MET A 227 -12.89 -0.06 -50.60
N GLY A 228 -13.87 -0.92 -50.29
CA GLY A 228 -13.75 -2.00 -49.30
C GLY A 228 -14.44 -1.74 -47.96
N THR A 229 -14.97 -0.53 -47.73
CA THR A 229 -15.71 -0.18 -46.50
C THR A 229 -17.24 -0.31 -46.65
N GLN A 230 -17.75 -0.52 -47.87
CA GLN A 230 -19.18 -0.72 -48.10
C GLN A 230 -19.66 -2.06 -47.52
N ASP A 231 -20.79 -2.04 -46.81
CA ASP A 231 -21.41 -3.19 -46.13
C ASP A 231 -20.49 -3.81 -45.05
N VAL A 232 -19.59 -3.00 -44.49
CA VAL A 232 -18.72 -3.29 -43.34
C VAL A 232 -19.16 -2.40 -42.17
N GLY A 233 -19.28 -2.98 -40.98
CA GLY A 233 -19.72 -2.25 -39.80
C GLY A 233 -21.08 -1.55 -39.95
N VAL A 234 -21.11 -0.24 -39.67
CA VAL A 234 -22.28 0.62 -39.88
C VAL A 234 -22.40 1.16 -41.31
N CYS A 235 -21.35 1.03 -42.13
CA CYS A 235 -21.31 1.62 -43.46
C CYS A 235 -22.19 0.88 -44.46
N VAL A 236 -23.09 1.63 -45.11
CA VAL A 236 -24.02 1.10 -46.11
C VAL A 236 -24.03 1.99 -47.36
N GLY A 237 -24.24 1.36 -48.51
CA GLY A 237 -24.49 2.05 -49.78
C GLY A 237 -25.84 2.77 -49.78
N GLY A 238 -25.91 3.88 -50.51
CA GLY A 238 -27.12 4.65 -50.74
C GLY A 238 -27.61 4.57 -52.19
N THR A 239 -28.48 5.50 -52.56
CA THR A 239 -28.99 5.66 -53.93
C THR A 239 -28.82 7.09 -54.42
N GLN A 240 -28.46 7.25 -55.68
CA GLN A 240 -28.40 8.54 -56.35
C GLN A 240 -29.38 8.56 -57.52
N THR A 241 -30.01 9.71 -57.74
CA THR A 241 -30.90 9.96 -58.87
C THR A 241 -30.18 10.88 -59.85
N CYS A 242 -30.21 10.57 -61.14
CA CYS A 242 -29.64 11.39 -62.20
C CYS A 242 -30.38 12.73 -62.26
N VAL A 243 -29.63 13.84 -62.33
CA VAL A 243 -30.19 15.20 -62.45
C VAL A 243 -29.40 15.96 -63.51
N GLY A 244 -30.07 16.36 -64.59
CA GLY A 244 -29.46 17.09 -65.70
C GLY A 244 -28.37 16.28 -66.41
N GLY A 245 -28.62 15.00 -66.68
CA GLY A 245 -27.71 14.13 -67.44
C GLY A 245 -26.52 13.57 -66.70
N ALA A 246 -26.33 13.99 -65.44
CA ALA A 246 -25.20 13.61 -64.61
C ALA A 246 -25.66 12.99 -63.30
N TRP A 247 -24.87 12.01 -62.85
CA TRP A 247 -24.97 11.50 -61.50
C TRP A 247 -24.44 12.54 -60.51
N PRO A 248 -25.23 12.96 -59.50
CA PRO A 248 -24.76 13.89 -58.48
C PRO A 248 -23.64 13.25 -57.64
N ALA A 249 -22.72 14.08 -57.14
CA ALA A 249 -21.60 13.61 -56.31
C ALA A 249 -22.03 13.17 -54.89
N SER A 250 -23.25 13.49 -54.47
CA SER A 250 -23.86 13.05 -53.22
C SER A 250 -24.68 11.77 -53.43
N CYS A 251 -24.38 10.74 -52.65
CA CYS A 251 -25.19 9.54 -52.54
C CYS A 251 -26.23 9.72 -51.43
N ASP A 252 -27.52 9.56 -51.71
CA ASP A 252 -28.55 9.74 -50.67
C ASP A 252 -28.71 8.46 -49.85
N GLY A 253 -28.70 8.61 -48.52
CA GLY A 253 -28.82 7.51 -47.57
C GLY A 253 -27.57 6.64 -47.37
N ASP A 254 -26.40 7.03 -47.89
CA ASP A 254 -25.15 6.32 -47.54
C ASP A 254 -24.69 6.63 -46.10
N VAL A 255 -23.99 5.67 -45.51
CA VAL A 255 -23.29 5.85 -44.23
C VAL A 255 -21.81 5.63 -44.49
N LEU A 256 -21.03 6.68 -44.27
CA LEU A 256 -19.59 6.72 -44.55
C LEU A 256 -18.78 6.44 -43.28
N PRO A 257 -17.51 5.98 -43.41
CA PRO A 257 -16.59 5.82 -42.30
C PRO A 257 -16.53 7.04 -41.38
N GLY A 258 -16.86 6.81 -40.12
CA GLY A 258 -16.80 7.79 -39.06
C GLY A 258 -15.45 7.81 -38.35
N SER A 259 -15.51 8.15 -37.07
CA SER A 259 -14.41 7.93 -36.13
C SER A 259 -14.92 6.98 -35.05
N GLU A 260 -14.16 5.93 -34.76
CA GLU A 260 -14.50 4.93 -33.75
C GLU A 260 -15.00 5.54 -32.43
N SER A 261 -16.13 5.02 -31.96
CA SER A 261 -16.70 5.30 -30.65
C SER A 261 -16.87 3.99 -29.90
N CYS A 262 -16.59 3.98 -28.59
CA CYS A 262 -16.77 2.78 -27.78
C CYS A 262 -18.26 2.46 -27.57
N ASN A 263 -18.86 1.76 -28.52
CA ASN A 263 -20.30 1.49 -28.64
C ASN A 263 -20.63 0.04 -29.05
N GLY A 264 -19.62 -0.77 -29.37
CA GLY A 264 -19.76 -2.17 -29.81
C GLY A 264 -20.13 -2.33 -31.28
N LEU A 265 -19.95 -1.29 -32.08
CA LEU A 265 -20.09 -1.25 -33.53
C LEU A 265 -18.72 -0.95 -34.16
N ASP A 266 -18.70 -1.03 -35.47
CA ASP A 266 -17.56 -0.72 -36.35
C ASP A 266 -18.00 0.55 -37.09
N ASP A 267 -17.63 1.71 -36.54
CA ASP A 267 -18.03 3.05 -36.98
C ASP A 267 -17.14 3.56 -38.13
N ASP A 268 -15.86 3.17 -38.17
CA ASP A 268 -14.91 3.52 -39.24
C ASP A 268 -14.83 2.49 -40.39
N CYS A 269 -15.47 1.34 -40.21
CA CYS A 269 -15.74 0.33 -41.22
C CYS A 269 -14.48 -0.37 -41.75
N ASP A 270 -13.47 -0.56 -40.87
CA ASP A 270 -12.23 -1.32 -41.15
C ASP A 270 -12.34 -2.84 -40.88
N ALA A 271 -13.49 -3.30 -40.36
CA ALA A 271 -13.81 -4.65 -39.91
C ALA A 271 -13.18 -5.10 -38.57
N ALA A 272 -12.62 -4.18 -37.80
CA ALA A 272 -12.47 -4.28 -36.35
C ALA A 272 -13.73 -3.75 -35.64
N THR A 273 -13.68 -3.60 -34.32
CA THR A 273 -14.80 -3.13 -33.49
C THR A 273 -14.20 -2.56 -32.21
N ASP A 274 -14.45 -1.28 -31.95
CA ASP A 274 -13.87 -0.51 -30.85
C ASP A 274 -12.32 -0.56 -30.74
N GLU A 275 -11.58 -0.63 -31.85
CA GLU A 275 -10.11 -0.77 -31.81
C GLU A 275 -9.37 0.55 -31.47
N GLY A 276 -8.12 0.43 -31.03
CA GLY A 276 -7.34 1.61 -30.62
C GLY A 276 -7.79 2.30 -29.31
N ASN A 277 -8.80 1.76 -28.59
CA ASN A 277 -9.37 2.30 -27.34
C ASN A 277 -10.13 3.63 -27.54
N PRO A 278 -11.23 3.64 -28.33
CA PRO A 278 -11.95 4.86 -28.68
C PRO A 278 -12.64 5.46 -27.46
N GLY A 279 -12.60 6.79 -27.34
CA GLY A 279 -13.12 7.51 -26.16
C GLY A 279 -12.39 7.23 -24.84
N GLY A 280 -11.36 6.39 -24.83
CA GLY A 280 -10.58 6.02 -23.65
C GLY A 280 -9.52 7.04 -23.23
N GLY A 281 -8.75 6.69 -22.19
CA GLY A 281 -7.61 7.48 -21.68
C GLY A 281 -7.98 8.65 -20.76
N ALA A 282 -9.26 9.04 -20.68
CA ALA A 282 -9.72 10.01 -19.69
C ALA A 282 -9.62 9.44 -18.26
N ALA A 283 -9.12 10.24 -17.31
CA ALA A 283 -9.05 9.84 -15.91
C ALA A 283 -10.44 9.62 -15.29
N CYS A 284 -10.58 8.61 -14.46
CA CYS A 284 -11.81 8.20 -13.80
C CYS A 284 -11.54 7.70 -12.38
N ALA A 285 -12.61 7.61 -11.57
CA ALA A 285 -12.56 6.98 -10.26
C ALA A 285 -13.08 5.55 -10.37
N THR A 286 -12.29 4.58 -9.91
CA THR A 286 -12.62 3.14 -9.99
C THR A 286 -13.69 2.71 -8.97
N GLY A 287 -13.92 3.54 -7.95
CA GLY A 287 -14.73 3.20 -6.78
C GLY A 287 -13.99 2.38 -5.73
N LEU A 288 -12.72 2.03 -5.97
CA LEU A 288 -11.82 1.45 -4.98
C LEU A 288 -11.24 2.53 -4.07
N VAL A 289 -10.53 2.10 -3.03
CA VAL A 289 -9.81 2.94 -2.07
C VAL A 289 -8.31 2.97 -2.39
N GLY A 290 -7.55 3.73 -1.60
CA GLY A 290 -6.10 3.77 -1.69
C GLY A 290 -5.55 4.21 -3.05
N VAL A 291 -4.40 3.64 -3.42
CA VAL A 291 -3.75 3.89 -4.72
C VAL A 291 -4.55 3.35 -5.91
N CYS A 292 -5.47 2.41 -5.68
CA CYS A 292 -6.35 1.85 -6.70
C CYS A 292 -7.55 2.76 -7.06
N ALA A 293 -7.80 3.82 -6.28
CA ALA A 293 -8.95 4.71 -6.49
C ALA A 293 -8.91 5.46 -7.83
N GLN A 294 -7.70 5.72 -8.35
CA GLN A 294 -7.48 6.38 -9.63
C GLN A 294 -7.36 5.36 -10.77
N GLY A 295 -8.00 5.68 -11.89
CA GLY A 295 -7.95 4.88 -13.10
C GLY A 295 -8.10 5.71 -14.37
N HIS A 296 -8.09 5.02 -15.51
CA HIS A 296 -8.41 5.57 -16.82
C HIS A 296 -9.55 4.81 -17.48
N GLN A 297 -10.30 5.50 -18.35
CA GLN A 297 -11.32 4.88 -19.18
C GLN A 297 -10.64 3.97 -20.21
N GLN A 298 -11.09 2.73 -20.29
CA GLN A 298 -10.72 1.77 -21.31
C GLN A 298 -11.99 1.20 -21.95
N CYS A 299 -12.04 1.21 -23.28
CA CYS A 299 -13.08 0.51 -24.00
C CYS A 299 -12.90 -1.00 -23.84
N VAL A 300 -13.92 -1.66 -23.30
CA VAL A 300 -13.95 -3.11 -23.08
C VAL A 300 -15.31 -3.63 -23.48
N SER A 301 -15.37 -4.32 -24.62
CA SER A 301 -16.59 -4.95 -25.15
C SER A 301 -17.74 -3.94 -25.41
N GLY A 302 -17.49 -2.89 -26.20
CA GLY A 302 -18.49 -1.89 -26.57
C GLY A 302 -18.94 -0.94 -25.46
N ALA A 303 -18.20 -0.85 -24.36
CA ALA A 303 -18.48 0.10 -23.29
C ALA A 303 -17.20 0.63 -22.64
N LEU A 304 -17.19 1.94 -22.31
CA LEU A 304 -16.13 2.55 -21.51
C LEU A 304 -16.22 2.04 -20.07
N SER A 305 -15.15 1.38 -19.63
CA SER A 305 -14.97 0.86 -18.27
C SER A 305 -13.79 1.57 -17.61
N CYS A 306 -13.96 1.99 -16.36
CA CYS A 306 -12.85 2.54 -15.59
C CYS A 306 -11.94 1.40 -15.10
N VAL A 307 -10.69 1.38 -15.56
CA VAL A 307 -9.66 0.42 -15.11
C VAL A 307 -8.65 1.14 -14.22
N GLN A 308 -8.21 0.48 -13.15
CA GLN A 308 -7.27 1.04 -12.17
C GLN A 308 -5.88 1.29 -12.79
N ASP A 309 -5.29 2.44 -12.48
CA ASP A 309 -3.92 2.79 -12.92
C ASP A 309 -2.87 1.97 -12.15
N THR A 310 -3.15 1.74 -10.86
CA THR A 310 -2.33 0.91 -9.96
C THR A 310 -3.16 -0.29 -9.52
N ALA A 311 -2.59 -1.49 -9.65
CA ALA A 311 -3.21 -2.70 -9.13
C ALA A 311 -2.83 -2.92 -7.66
N ALA A 312 -3.76 -3.47 -6.88
CA ALA A 312 -3.54 -3.89 -5.49
C ALA A 312 -2.23 -4.68 -5.35
N GLY A 313 -1.32 -4.14 -4.54
CA GLY A 313 0.01 -4.66 -4.29
C GLY A 313 0.08 -5.47 -3.00
N ALA A 314 1.18 -5.28 -2.28
CA ALA A 314 1.29 -5.62 -0.87
C ALA A 314 1.72 -4.34 -0.12
N GLU A 315 1.26 -4.20 1.11
CA GLU A 315 1.54 -3.03 1.92
C GLU A 315 3.02 -2.66 1.97
N THR A 316 3.27 -1.35 1.87
CA THR A 316 4.58 -0.70 1.97
C THR A 316 4.44 0.43 2.97
N CYS A 317 5.43 0.60 3.84
CA CYS A 317 5.37 1.62 4.90
C CYS A 317 5.60 3.03 4.34
N ASP A 318 4.58 3.60 3.71
CA ASP A 318 4.58 4.91 3.06
C ASP A 318 3.32 5.75 3.37
N GLY A 319 2.37 5.20 4.14
CA GLY A 319 1.17 5.90 4.58
C GLY A 319 0.05 5.91 3.54
N LEU A 320 0.14 5.02 2.54
CA LEU A 320 -0.88 4.77 1.54
C LEU A 320 -1.47 3.35 1.72
N ASP A 321 -2.73 3.21 1.31
CA ASP A 321 -3.41 1.93 1.18
C ASP A 321 -3.02 1.33 -0.18
N ASN A 322 -2.12 0.35 -0.17
CA ASN A 322 -1.39 -0.16 -1.34
C ASN A 322 -1.95 -1.51 -1.84
N ASP A 323 -2.56 -2.33 -0.97
CA ASP A 323 -3.37 -3.49 -1.36
C ASP A 323 -4.89 -3.20 -1.48
N CYS A 324 -5.29 -1.97 -1.15
CA CYS A 324 -6.61 -1.40 -1.41
C CYS A 324 -7.75 -2.07 -0.59
N ASP A 325 -7.44 -2.52 0.63
CA ASP A 325 -8.35 -3.21 1.55
C ASP A 325 -9.05 -2.31 2.58
N THR A 326 -8.81 -0.99 2.52
CA THR A 326 -9.21 0.08 3.48
C THR A 326 -8.28 0.27 4.68
N GLY A 327 -7.29 -0.59 4.85
CA GLY A 327 -6.16 -0.40 5.74
C GLY A 327 -5.20 0.71 5.30
N VAL A 328 -4.32 1.16 6.19
CA VAL A 328 -3.09 1.88 5.84
C VAL A 328 -1.93 1.32 6.67
N ASP A 329 -0.90 0.79 5.99
CA ASP A 329 0.32 0.21 6.57
C ASP A 329 0.10 -1.05 7.48
N GLU A 330 -0.86 -1.91 7.17
CA GLU A 330 -1.25 -3.05 8.02
C GLU A 330 -0.15 -4.11 8.20
N GLY A 331 -0.08 -4.69 9.40
CA GLY A 331 0.77 -5.85 9.64
C GLY A 331 2.27 -5.56 9.69
N ASN A 332 2.67 -4.28 9.83
CA ASN A 332 4.07 -3.82 9.91
C ASN A 332 4.86 -4.04 8.59
N PRO A 333 4.42 -3.43 7.46
CA PRO A 333 5.04 -3.61 6.16
C PRO A 333 6.47 -3.06 6.16
N GLY A 334 7.39 -3.76 5.50
CA GLY A 334 8.83 -3.42 5.50
C GLY A 334 9.54 -3.51 6.86
N GLY A 335 8.81 -3.83 7.94
CA GLY A 335 9.36 -3.95 9.28
C GLY A 335 10.13 -5.25 9.53
N GLY A 336 10.65 -5.40 10.75
CA GLY A 336 11.41 -6.60 11.17
C GLY A 336 12.89 -6.59 10.75
N GLY A 337 13.30 -5.73 9.82
CA GLY A 337 14.70 -5.54 9.47
C GLY A 337 15.49 -4.87 10.61
N MET A 338 16.71 -5.34 10.88
CA MET A 338 17.62 -4.72 11.85
C MET A 338 17.97 -3.28 11.47
N CYS A 339 18.10 -2.41 12.47
CA CYS A 339 18.42 -1.00 12.30
C CYS A 339 19.31 -0.49 13.45
N ASN A 340 19.85 0.72 13.30
CA ASN A 340 20.55 1.42 14.36
C ASN A 340 19.73 2.65 14.79
N THR A 341 19.50 2.79 16.08
CA THR A 341 18.61 3.81 16.68
C THR A 341 19.29 5.17 16.84
N GLY A 342 20.60 5.25 16.65
CA GLY A 342 21.44 6.40 17.01
C GLY A 342 21.75 6.51 18.51
N LEU A 343 21.18 5.63 19.35
CA LEU A 343 21.49 5.54 20.78
C LEU A 343 22.82 4.81 21.02
N LEU A 344 23.31 4.91 22.25
CA LEU A 344 24.55 4.27 22.71
C LEU A 344 24.28 2.88 23.32
N GLY A 345 25.34 2.18 23.69
CA GLY A 345 25.28 0.90 24.39
C GLY A 345 24.38 -0.17 23.76
N ILE A 346 23.67 -0.92 24.62
CA ILE A 346 22.70 -1.93 24.19
C ILE A 346 21.51 -1.33 23.41
N CYS A 347 21.19 -0.06 23.61
CA CYS A 347 20.07 0.63 22.96
C CYS A 347 20.34 0.92 21.48
N ALA A 348 21.60 0.90 21.04
CA ALA A 348 22.01 1.17 19.67
C ALA A 348 21.36 0.23 18.63
N ALA A 349 21.11 -1.02 19.00
CA ALA A 349 20.49 -2.02 18.13
C ALA A 349 18.96 -1.96 18.21
N GLY A 350 18.32 -1.78 17.06
CA GLY A 350 16.86 -1.78 16.94
C GLY A 350 16.34 -2.68 15.82
N VAL A 351 15.01 -2.69 15.69
CA VAL A 351 14.26 -3.27 14.59
C VAL A 351 13.34 -2.21 13.99
N HIS A 352 13.21 -2.18 12.66
CA HIS A 352 12.27 -1.31 11.99
C HIS A 352 10.83 -1.72 12.31
N GLN A 353 10.05 -0.74 12.74
CA GLN A 353 8.60 -0.83 12.94
C GLN A 353 7.93 0.27 12.13
N CYS A 354 7.00 -0.10 11.26
CA CYS A 354 6.16 0.87 10.56
C CYS A 354 5.22 1.55 11.56
N THR A 355 5.20 2.88 11.55
CA THR A 355 4.30 3.67 12.41
C THR A 355 4.02 5.01 11.73
N GLY A 356 2.80 5.17 11.19
CA GLY A 356 2.36 6.39 10.53
C GLY A 356 3.08 6.67 9.21
N GLY A 357 3.10 5.70 8.29
CA GLY A 357 3.72 5.84 6.97
C GLY A 357 5.24 5.98 6.94
N ALA A 358 5.92 5.59 8.02
CA ALA A 358 7.38 5.60 8.08
C ALA A 358 7.95 4.47 8.94
N LEU A 359 9.01 3.83 8.45
CA LEU A 359 9.79 2.85 9.21
C LEU A 359 10.58 3.57 10.31
N GLN A 360 10.11 3.47 11.54
CA GLN A 360 10.81 3.94 12.74
C GLN A 360 11.76 2.85 13.23
N CYS A 361 12.99 3.22 13.58
CA CYS A 361 13.92 2.28 14.23
C CYS A 361 13.64 2.25 15.74
N VAL A 362 13.06 1.15 16.23
CA VAL A 362 12.73 0.97 17.65
C VAL A 362 13.78 0.09 18.31
N GLN A 363 14.33 0.55 19.44
CA GLN A 363 15.36 -0.16 20.20
C GLN A 363 14.90 -1.54 20.69
N ASN A 364 15.77 -2.53 20.58
CA ASN A 364 15.49 -3.91 21.04
C ASN A 364 15.57 -4.04 22.57
N GLN A 365 16.33 -3.15 23.23
CA GLN A 365 16.50 -3.11 24.68
C GLN A 365 16.23 -1.69 25.19
N GLN A 366 15.70 -1.60 26.40
CA GLN A 366 15.48 -0.33 27.10
C GLN A 366 16.67 -0.03 28.04
N PRO A 367 16.97 1.26 28.32
CA PRO A 367 17.88 1.67 29.38
C PRO A 367 17.62 0.90 30.68
N GLY A 368 18.62 0.15 31.12
CA GLY A 368 18.59 -0.60 32.36
C GLY A 368 19.22 0.17 33.52
N THR A 369 19.76 -0.59 34.47
CA THR A 369 20.82 -0.13 35.37
C THR A 369 22.09 -0.84 34.97
N GLU A 370 23.24 -0.18 35.14
CA GLU A 370 24.55 -0.77 34.83
C GLU A 370 24.76 -2.17 35.43
N VAL A 371 25.40 -3.02 34.63
CA VAL A 371 25.89 -4.36 35.00
C VAL A 371 27.41 -4.32 34.87
N CYS A 372 28.12 -5.07 35.71
CA CYS A 372 29.58 -5.10 35.67
C CYS A 372 30.11 -5.99 34.53
N ASP A 373 29.94 -5.56 33.29
CA ASP A 373 30.34 -6.30 32.08
C ASP A 373 31.04 -5.44 30.99
N ALA A 374 31.25 -4.15 31.25
CA ALA A 374 31.69 -3.14 30.27
C ALA A 374 30.82 -3.05 29.00
N VAL A 375 29.53 -3.31 29.16
CA VAL A 375 28.51 -2.86 28.22
C VAL A 375 27.81 -1.65 28.85
N ASP A 376 27.59 -0.62 28.03
CA ASP A 376 26.74 0.52 28.36
C ASP A 376 25.27 0.03 28.35
N ASN A 377 24.72 -0.20 29.54
CA ASN A 377 23.43 -0.86 29.76
C ASN A 377 22.30 0.13 30.07
N ASP A 378 22.61 1.30 30.65
CA ASP A 378 21.67 2.42 30.79
C ASP A 378 21.71 3.42 29.61
N CYS A 379 22.65 3.24 28.68
CA CYS A 379 22.75 3.96 27.40
C CYS A 379 23.12 5.45 27.56
N ASP A 380 23.77 5.84 28.66
CA ASP A 380 24.25 7.20 28.91
C ASP A 380 25.58 7.53 28.20
N GLY A 381 26.27 6.51 27.68
CA GLY A 381 27.53 6.60 26.94
C GLY A 381 28.79 6.35 27.76
N MET A 382 28.66 5.95 29.02
CA MET A 382 29.75 5.46 29.86
C MET A 382 29.63 3.92 30.07
N THR A 383 30.50 3.29 30.87
CA THR A 383 30.37 1.84 31.16
C THR A 383 30.78 1.48 32.60
N ASN A 384 29.91 0.80 33.32
CA ASN A 384 30.05 0.36 34.72
C ASN A 384 30.02 1.47 35.79
N GLU A 385 29.23 2.52 35.58
CA GLU A 385 29.14 3.69 36.46
C GLU A 385 28.47 3.34 37.80
N GLY A 386 28.86 4.07 38.86
CA GLY A 386 28.22 3.90 40.17
C GLY A 386 28.51 2.57 40.88
N ASN A 387 29.48 1.77 40.40
CA ASN A 387 29.90 0.48 40.99
C ASN A 387 28.81 -0.62 40.92
N PRO A 388 28.40 -1.06 39.71
CA PRO A 388 27.32 -2.02 39.52
C PRO A 388 27.64 -3.40 40.11
N GLY A 389 26.69 -4.00 40.82
CA GLY A 389 26.90 -5.22 41.59
C GLY A 389 27.80 -5.06 42.83
N GLY A 390 28.29 -3.85 43.10
CA GLY A 390 29.13 -3.51 44.23
C GLY A 390 28.36 -3.26 45.53
N GLY A 391 29.11 -3.08 46.63
CA GLY A 391 28.59 -2.67 47.93
C GLY A 391 27.92 -3.78 48.75
N GLN A 392 27.91 -5.03 48.27
CA GLN A 392 27.39 -6.17 49.03
C GLN A 392 28.50 -6.86 49.82
N GLY A 393 28.17 -7.38 50.99
CA GLY A 393 29.10 -8.21 51.77
C GLY A 393 29.40 -9.52 51.03
N CYS A 394 30.68 -9.87 50.95
CA CYS A 394 31.16 -11.08 50.30
C CYS A 394 32.26 -11.75 51.13
N SER A 395 32.59 -13.00 50.82
CA SER A 395 33.76 -13.67 51.40
C SER A 395 34.91 -13.63 50.39
N THR A 396 36.08 -13.23 50.87
CA THR A 396 37.32 -13.11 50.09
C THR A 396 38.01 -14.45 49.87
N GLY A 397 37.59 -15.48 50.62
CA GLY A 397 38.29 -16.77 50.72
C GLY A 397 39.58 -16.73 51.55
N GLN A 398 39.93 -15.58 52.14
CA GLN A 398 41.02 -15.46 53.11
C GLN A 398 40.56 -15.88 54.52
N PHE A 399 41.51 -16.09 55.42
CA PHE A 399 41.23 -16.45 56.81
C PHE A 399 41.07 -15.20 57.70
N GLY A 400 40.75 -15.43 58.97
CA GLY A 400 40.71 -14.39 59.98
C GLY A 400 39.84 -13.16 59.69
N VAL A 401 40.32 -12.00 60.12
CA VAL A 401 39.67 -10.71 59.92
C VAL A 401 39.55 -10.31 58.45
N CYS A 402 40.40 -10.87 57.57
CA CYS A 402 40.38 -10.61 56.13
C CYS A 402 39.29 -11.40 55.38
N ALA A 403 38.65 -12.40 56.01
CA ALA A 403 37.63 -13.23 55.39
C ALA A 403 36.40 -12.45 54.89
N ALA A 404 36.11 -11.30 55.50
CA ALA A 404 35.03 -10.41 55.14
C ALA A 404 35.48 -9.35 54.11
N GLY A 405 34.78 -9.28 52.99
CA GLY A 405 34.98 -8.27 51.96
C GLY A 405 33.70 -7.57 51.54
N THR A 406 33.85 -6.61 50.63
CA THR A 406 32.78 -5.90 49.94
C THR A 406 32.95 -6.04 48.43
N THR A 407 31.86 -6.29 47.70
CA THR A 407 31.90 -6.39 46.25
C THR A 407 32.23 -5.04 45.60
N ALA A 408 33.01 -5.06 44.53
CA ALA A 408 33.26 -3.90 43.68
C ALA A 408 33.41 -4.33 42.22
N CYS A 409 32.90 -3.53 41.29
CA CYS A 409 33.14 -3.70 39.86
C CYS A 409 34.54 -3.18 39.52
N VAL A 410 35.43 -4.07 39.08
CA VAL A 410 36.80 -3.71 38.66
C VAL A 410 37.12 -4.47 37.37
N GLY A 411 37.26 -3.74 36.26
CA GLY A 411 37.64 -4.32 34.96
C GLY A 411 36.63 -5.36 34.44
N SER A 412 35.35 -5.01 34.41
CA SER A 412 34.25 -5.88 33.93
C SER A 412 34.06 -7.17 34.74
N SER A 413 34.41 -7.15 36.02
CA SER A 413 34.19 -8.25 36.95
C SER A 413 33.86 -7.75 38.35
N VAL A 414 32.87 -8.37 38.98
CA VAL A 414 32.54 -8.12 40.39
C VAL A 414 33.55 -8.87 41.26
N VAL A 415 34.55 -8.14 41.76
CA VAL A 415 35.58 -8.67 42.67
C VAL A 415 35.17 -8.48 44.13
N CYS A 416 35.58 -9.40 45.00
CA CYS A 416 35.41 -9.26 46.45
C CYS A 416 36.69 -8.65 47.05
N ASN A 417 36.65 -7.37 47.39
CA ASN A 417 37.79 -6.69 48.03
C ASN A 417 37.70 -6.85 49.54
N GLN A 418 38.79 -7.25 50.19
CA GLN A 418 38.84 -7.40 51.65
C GLN A 418 38.60 -6.07 52.38
N ASN A 419 37.82 -6.12 53.47
CA ASN A 419 37.51 -4.94 54.28
C ASN A 419 38.66 -4.59 55.25
N VAL A 420 39.49 -5.57 55.59
CA VAL A 420 40.65 -5.47 56.48
C VAL A 420 41.87 -6.07 55.76
N ASN A 421 43.02 -5.41 55.89
CA ASN A 421 44.30 -5.90 55.37
C ASN A 421 45.05 -6.65 56.48
N PRO A 422 45.86 -7.68 56.14
CA PRO A 422 46.76 -8.35 57.08
C PRO A 422 47.58 -7.37 57.92
N SER A 423 47.67 -7.64 59.21
CA SER A 423 48.47 -6.90 60.19
C SER A 423 49.04 -7.87 61.22
N THR A 424 50.22 -7.59 61.76
CA THR A 424 50.89 -8.49 62.72
C THR A 424 49.98 -8.89 63.88
N GLU A 425 50.01 -10.17 64.24
CA GLU A 425 49.24 -10.75 65.34
C GLU A 425 49.20 -9.89 66.62
N ILE A 426 48.01 -9.81 67.20
CA ILE A 426 47.70 -9.18 68.48
C ILE A 426 46.98 -10.25 69.31
N CYS A 427 47.28 -10.34 70.61
CA CYS A 427 46.66 -11.32 71.49
C CYS A 427 45.20 -10.97 71.80
N ASP A 428 44.31 -11.23 70.84
CA ASP A 428 42.87 -10.96 70.91
C ASP A 428 42.00 -12.15 70.45
N GLY A 429 42.63 -13.27 70.05
CA GLY A 429 41.93 -14.49 69.63
C GLY A 429 41.41 -14.45 68.20
N LEU A 430 41.88 -13.50 67.39
CA LEU A 430 41.60 -13.39 65.96
C LEU A 430 42.89 -13.57 65.16
N ASP A 431 42.75 -14.25 64.04
CA ASP A 431 43.75 -14.31 62.96
C ASP A 431 43.80 -12.93 62.27
N ASN A 432 44.86 -12.16 62.56
CA ASN A 432 45.01 -10.76 62.21
C ASN A 432 45.97 -10.54 61.02
N ASP A 433 46.95 -11.43 60.81
CA ASP A 433 47.75 -11.49 59.57
C ASP A 433 47.19 -12.42 58.49
N CYS A 434 46.09 -13.12 58.81
CA CYS A 434 45.24 -13.87 57.89
C CYS A 434 45.93 -15.10 57.28
N ASP A 435 46.89 -15.69 58.01
CA ASP A 435 47.70 -16.85 57.59
C ASP A 435 47.11 -18.22 57.98
N SER A 436 45.93 -18.23 58.62
CA SER A 436 45.21 -19.38 59.23
C SER A 436 45.66 -19.81 60.63
N GLY A 437 46.67 -19.16 61.19
CA GLY A 437 46.99 -19.18 62.61
C GLY A 437 45.99 -18.38 63.48
N VAL A 438 46.06 -18.53 64.80
CA VAL A 438 45.46 -17.58 65.76
C VAL A 438 46.45 -17.34 66.91
N ASP A 439 46.85 -16.08 67.12
CA ASP A 439 47.77 -15.62 68.17
C ASP A 439 49.21 -16.23 68.10
N GLU A 440 49.75 -16.51 66.91
CA GLU A 440 51.05 -17.17 66.73
C GLU A 440 52.24 -16.38 67.30
N GLY A 441 53.23 -17.10 67.81
CA GLY A 441 54.51 -16.50 68.19
C GLY A 441 54.47 -15.68 69.48
N ASN A 442 53.40 -15.78 70.28
CA ASN A 442 53.20 -15.05 71.55
C ASN A 442 53.06 -13.52 71.37
N PRO A 443 52.02 -13.05 70.66
CA PRO A 443 51.85 -11.63 70.31
C PRO A 443 51.68 -10.74 71.54
N GLY A 444 52.51 -9.69 71.60
CA GLY A 444 52.57 -8.74 72.72
C GLY A 444 53.07 -9.33 74.06
N GLY A 445 53.49 -10.60 74.08
CA GLY A 445 54.06 -11.26 75.25
C GLY A 445 55.52 -10.88 75.53
N GLY A 446 56.11 -11.51 76.56
CA GLY A 446 57.51 -11.32 76.97
C GLY A 446 57.79 -10.15 77.92
N ASN A 447 56.79 -9.31 78.23
CA ASN A 447 56.90 -8.27 79.25
C ASN A 447 56.81 -8.87 80.66
N GLY A 448 57.55 -8.32 81.62
CA GLY A 448 57.49 -8.76 83.02
C GLY A 448 56.14 -8.44 83.68
N CYS A 449 55.61 -9.37 84.48
CA CYS A 449 54.33 -9.24 85.16
C CYS A 449 54.36 -9.88 86.57
N ALA A 450 53.34 -9.57 87.38
CA ALA A 450 53.14 -10.18 88.68
C ALA A 450 52.16 -11.35 88.56
N THR A 451 52.54 -12.53 89.08
CA THR A 451 51.74 -13.77 89.04
C THR A 451 50.61 -13.79 90.07
N GLY A 452 50.72 -12.96 91.11
CA GLY A 452 49.83 -12.96 92.28
C GLY A 452 50.17 -14.03 93.33
N ILE A 453 51.21 -14.83 93.12
CA ILE A 453 51.68 -15.85 94.07
C ILE A 453 52.69 -15.20 95.05
N PRO A 454 52.70 -15.57 96.36
CA PRO A 454 53.71 -15.13 97.31
C PRO A 454 55.16 -15.56 96.97
N GLY A 455 56.10 -15.07 97.77
CA GLY A 455 57.48 -15.52 97.76
C GLY A 455 58.23 -15.34 96.44
N ALA A 456 59.15 -16.25 96.15
CA ALA A 456 59.95 -16.24 94.93
C ALA A 456 59.11 -16.40 93.64
N CYS A 457 57.89 -16.95 93.77
CA CYS A 457 56.95 -17.18 92.67
C CYS A 457 56.25 -15.91 92.15
N ALA A 458 56.41 -14.75 92.81
CA ALA A 458 55.67 -13.52 92.52
C ALA A 458 55.92 -12.92 91.12
N THR A 459 57.01 -13.28 90.45
CA THR A 459 57.38 -12.74 89.13
C THR A 459 57.13 -13.74 87.99
N GLY A 460 56.70 -13.21 86.85
CA GLY A 460 56.45 -13.96 85.63
C GLY A 460 56.61 -13.10 84.38
N VAL A 461 56.28 -13.69 83.23
CA VAL A 461 56.23 -13.00 81.93
C VAL A 461 54.86 -13.12 81.30
N THR A 462 54.41 -12.08 80.61
CA THR A 462 53.16 -12.10 79.85
C THR A 462 53.27 -13.11 78.72
N ALA A 463 52.31 -14.03 78.64
CA ALA A 463 52.17 -15.01 77.59
C ALA A 463 50.74 -14.93 77.03
N CYS A 464 50.60 -14.91 75.72
CA CYS A 464 49.32 -15.04 75.07
C CYS A 464 48.83 -16.50 75.18
N SER A 465 47.60 -16.69 75.64
CA SER A 465 46.96 -18.00 75.72
C SER A 465 45.45 -17.86 75.56
N ASN A 466 44.90 -18.46 74.49
CA ASN A 466 43.47 -18.41 74.15
C ASN A 466 42.93 -16.97 73.98
N GLY A 467 43.58 -16.13 73.16
CA GLY A 467 43.15 -14.75 72.91
C GLY A 467 43.25 -13.80 74.11
N ALA A 468 44.03 -14.14 75.13
CA ALA A 468 44.24 -13.30 76.30
C ALA A 468 45.68 -13.33 76.79
N GLN A 469 46.22 -12.16 77.14
CA GLN A 469 47.53 -12.04 77.78
C GLN A 469 47.42 -12.42 79.26
N ALA A 470 48.02 -13.54 79.63
CA ALA A 470 48.10 -14.03 81.01
C ALA A 470 49.53 -13.90 81.55
N CYS A 471 49.69 -13.77 82.88
CA CYS A 471 51.01 -13.80 83.50
C CYS A 471 51.44 -15.25 83.77
N ALA A 472 52.41 -15.76 82.99
CA ALA A 472 52.99 -17.07 83.19
C ALA A 472 54.13 -16.99 84.22
N GLN A 473 54.05 -17.79 85.29
CA GLN A 473 55.11 -17.86 86.31
C GLN A 473 56.41 -18.40 85.72
N THR A 474 57.54 -17.79 86.11
CA THR A 474 58.89 -18.21 85.69
C THR A 474 59.65 -18.95 86.81
N VAL A 475 59.12 -18.92 88.03
CA VAL A 475 59.66 -19.59 89.22
C VAL A 475 58.60 -20.54 89.78
N PHE A 476 59.01 -21.69 90.30
CA PHE A 476 58.13 -22.75 90.81
C PHE A 476 58.48 -23.08 92.27
N PRO A 477 57.49 -23.45 93.11
CA PRO A 477 57.72 -23.78 94.53
C PRO A 477 58.76 -24.89 94.77
N THR A 478 59.59 -24.72 95.79
CA THR A 478 60.57 -25.70 96.29
C THR A 478 60.61 -25.72 97.82
N ALA A 479 61.13 -26.77 98.45
CA ALA A 479 61.14 -26.86 99.92
C ALA A 479 62.04 -25.81 100.60
N GLU A 480 61.60 -25.31 101.76
CA GLU A 480 62.25 -24.28 102.57
C GLU A 480 63.71 -24.57 102.94
N ILE A 481 64.55 -23.53 102.89
CA ILE A 481 65.97 -23.59 103.27
C ILE A 481 66.17 -22.89 104.63
N CYS A 482 65.91 -23.61 105.74
CA CYS A 482 65.90 -23.07 107.11
C CYS A 482 67.08 -22.09 107.38
N GLY A 483 66.76 -20.81 107.60
CA GLY A 483 67.65 -19.73 108.00
C GLY A 483 67.98 -18.69 106.93
N ASN A 484 67.31 -18.69 105.77
CA ASN A 484 67.58 -17.72 104.69
C ASN A 484 66.59 -16.54 104.64
N GLY A 485 65.44 -16.62 105.31
CA GLY A 485 64.40 -15.58 105.32
C GLY A 485 63.66 -15.39 103.99
N LEU A 486 63.67 -16.38 103.11
CA LEU A 486 62.91 -16.41 101.86
C LEU A 486 61.72 -17.37 101.98
N ASP A 487 60.78 -17.26 101.04
CA ASP A 487 59.56 -18.08 100.92
C ASP A 487 59.72 -18.85 99.61
N GLU A 488 60.38 -20.02 99.71
CA GLU A 488 60.77 -20.87 98.58
C GLU A 488 59.62 -21.78 98.14
N ASP A 489 58.80 -22.25 99.10
CA ASP A 489 57.62 -23.06 98.79
C ASP A 489 56.40 -22.19 98.39
N CYS A 490 56.57 -20.87 98.46
CA CYS A 490 55.59 -19.85 98.10
C CYS A 490 54.28 -19.98 98.90
N ASN A 491 54.33 -20.54 100.12
CA ASN A 491 53.19 -20.67 101.04
C ASN A 491 52.84 -19.35 101.75
N GLY A 492 53.74 -18.35 101.72
CA GLY A 492 53.55 -17.05 102.35
C GLY A 492 54.19 -16.90 103.74
N ALA A 493 54.98 -17.88 104.19
CA ALA A 493 55.72 -17.84 105.46
C ALA A 493 57.12 -18.46 105.31
N ALA A 494 58.15 -17.63 105.46
CA ALA A 494 59.54 -18.07 105.45
C ALA A 494 59.89 -18.96 106.66
N ASP A 495 60.77 -19.95 106.44
CA ASP A 495 61.46 -20.75 107.45
C ASP A 495 60.57 -21.62 108.36
N ASN A 496 59.39 -22.07 107.90
CA ASN A 496 58.47 -22.89 108.70
C ASN A 496 58.75 -24.41 108.61
N GLY A 497 58.96 -25.07 109.77
CA GLY A 497 58.94 -26.55 109.87
C GLY A 497 60.16 -27.27 110.51
N CYS A 498 61.14 -26.57 111.09
CA CYS A 498 62.41 -27.14 111.54
C CYS A 498 62.43 -27.54 113.04
N GLY A 499 62.35 -28.84 113.43
CA GLY A 499 62.31 -29.31 114.85
C GLY A 499 63.13 -30.57 115.18
N CYS A 500 63.37 -30.87 116.48
CA CYS A 500 64.23 -31.99 116.94
C CYS A 500 63.61 -33.41 116.76
N ALA A 501 64.48 -34.40 116.50
CA ALA A 501 64.09 -35.78 116.20
C ALA A 501 63.78 -36.69 117.43
N HIS A 502 64.32 -36.39 118.62
CA HIS A 502 64.04 -37.14 119.87
C HIS A 502 64.34 -36.31 121.13
N SER A 503 64.02 -36.88 122.30
CA SER A 503 64.29 -36.28 123.62
C SER A 503 65.78 -36.20 123.96
N LEU A 504 66.15 -35.19 124.76
CA LEU A 504 67.51 -34.90 125.21
C LEU A 504 67.97 -35.80 126.39
N CYS A 505 67.06 -36.52 127.04
CA CYS A 505 67.37 -37.39 128.20
C CYS A 505 67.46 -38.88 127.84
N ALA A 506 67.53 -39.21 126.55
CA ALA A 506 67.56 -40.60 126.07
C ALA A 506 68.79 -40.83 125.17
N ASN A 507 69.46 -41.97 125.36
CA ASN A 507 70.56 -42.40 124.49
C ASN A 507 70.00 -42.72 123.09
N ALA A 508 70.45 -42.01 122.07
CA ALA A 508 69.89 -42.06 120.72
C ALA A 508 70.90 -41.58 119.65
N GLY A 509 70.42 -41.29 118.43
CA GLY A 509 71.24 -40.73 117.36
C GLY A 509 71.74 -39.32 117.69
N ALA A 510 72.60 -38.75 116.85
CA ALA A 510 72.98 -37.35 117.00
C ALA A 510 71.80 -36.41 116.72
N LEU A 511 71.63 -35.37 117.53
CA LEU A 511 70.62 -34.34 117.29
C LEU A 511 71.17 -33.24 116.37
N ALA A 512 70.35 -32.76 115.44
CA ALA A 512 70.78 -31.72 114.51
C ALA A 512 71.01 -30.38 115.25
N ASN A 513 72.19 -29.78 115.05
CA ASN A 513 72.48 -28.45 115.57
C ASN A 513 71.46 -27.44 115.01
N GLY A 514 70.84 -26.65 115.89
CA GLY A 514 69.76 -25.72 115.57
C GLY A 514 68.35 -26.26 115.85
N CYS A 515 68.17 -27.55 116.14
CA CYS A 515 66.82 -28.10 116.37
C CYS A 515 66.20 -27.65 117.72
N SER A 516 67.03 -27.25 118.70
CA SER A 516 66.63 -26.49 119.89
C SER A 516 67.82 -25.72 120.45
N SER A 517 67.56 -24.71 121.30
CA SER A 517 68.60 -23.90 121.93
C SER A 517 69.55 -24.72 122.84
N CYS A 518 69.01 -25.57 123.71
CA CYS A 518 69.83 -26.46 124.55
C CYS A 518 70.65 -27.43 123.69
N VAL A 519 70.08 -28.03 122.63
CA VAL A 519 70.86 -28.86 121.69
C VAL A 519 72.02 -28.07 121.09
N SER A 520 71.79 -26.86 120.55
CA SER A 520 72.87 -26.03 120.01
C SER A 520 73.96 -25.68 121.04
N SER A 521 73.60 -25.49 122.32
CA SER A 521 74.58 -25.30 123.40
C SER A 521 75.41 -26.57 123.65
N ILE A 522 74.78 -27.75 123.71
CA ILE A 522 75.47 -29.04 123.86
C ILE A 522 76.36 -29.31 122.64
N CYS A 523 75.88 -29.10 121.40
CA CYS A 523 76.67 -29.23 120.17
C CYS A 523 77.95 -28.37 120.16
N ALA A 524 77.95 -27.25 120.89
CA ALA A 524 79.09 -26.33 120.98
C ALA A 524 80.07 -26.71 122.11
N LEU A 525 79.64 -27.52 123.08
CA LEU A 525 80.46 -28.08 124.15
C LEU A 525 81.08 -29.41 123.70
N ASP A 526 80.25 -30.37 123.29
CA ASP A 526 80.66 -31.61 122.63
C ASP A 526 80.01 -31.76 121.25
N ALA A 527 80.85 -31.63 120.22
CA ALA A 527 80.44 -31.85 118.83
C ALA A 527 80.01 -33.30 118.55
N PHE A 528 80.42 -34.27 119.37
CA PHE A 528 80.02 -35.68 119.24
C PHE A 528 78.49 -35.84 119.32
N CYS A 529 77.85 -35.11 120.24
CA CYS A 529 76.40 -35.13 120.47
C CYS A 529 75.57 -34.76 119.23
N CYS A 530 76.15 -33.96 118.32
CA CYS A 530 75.45 -33.45 117.13
C CYS A 530 76.07 -33.90 115.80
N THR A 531 77.07 -34.79 115.84
CA THR A 531 77.70 -35.37 114.65
C THR A 531 77.76 -36.90 114.66
N THR A 532 77.74 -37.53 115.84
CA THR A 532 77.97 -38.97 115.98
C THR A 532 76.84 -39.69 116.74
N ALA A 533 76.61 -39.35 118.01
CA ALA A 533 75.54 -39.96 118.82
C ALA A 533 75.19 -39.10 120.04
N TRP A 534 73.94 -39.13 120.48
CA TRP A 534 73.52 -38.55 121.76
C TRP A 534 73.64 -39.62 122.85
N ASP A 535 74.74 -39.60 123.60
CA ASP A 535 75.10 -40.65 124.56
C ASP A 535 75.00 -40.18 126.03
N ALA A 536 75.51 -41.01 126.96
CA ALA A 536 75.46 -40.73 128.38
C ALA A 536 76.30 -39.50 128.82
N GLN A 537 77.29 -39.07 128.01
CA GLN A 537 78.01 -37.81 128.24
C GLN A 537 77.13 -36.64 127.80
N CYS A 538 76.52 -36.71 126.61
CA CYS A 538 75.55 -35.69 126.16
C CYS A 538 74.41 -35.49 127.17
N ILE A 539 73.90 -36.55 127.78
CA ILE A 539 72.87 -36.47 128.83
C ILE A 539 73.43 -35.88 130.13
N ALA A 540 74.68 -36.19 130.51
CA ALA A 540 75.32 -35.57 131.67
C ALA A 540 75.54 -34.07 131.46
N GLU A 541 75.93 -33.65 130.26
CA GLU A 541 76.06 -32.24 129.88
C GLU A 541 74.70 -31.52 129.86
N VAL A 542 73.61 -32.18 129.48
CA VAL A 542 72.25 -31.61 129.64
C VAL A 542 71.96 -31.28 131.11
N VAL A 543 72.32 -32.16 132.04
CA VAL A 543 72.11 -31.94 133.49
C VAL A 543 73.05 -30.87 134.07
N GLU A 544 74.27 -30.73 133.52
CA GLU A 544 75.24 -29.73 133.99
C GLU A 544 74.98 -28.32 133.41
N TYR A 545 74.62 -28.23 132.12
CA TYR A 545 74.58 -26.96 131.37
C TYR A 545 73.18 -26.48 130.99
N CYS A 546 72.16 -27.35 130.94
CA CYS A 546 70.76 -26.93 130.72
C CYS A 546 69.99 -26.94 132.05
N SER A 547 69.96 -25.78 132.71
CA SER A 547 69.57 -25.56 134.11
C SER A 547 68.15 -26.01 134.52
N ASP A 548 67.31 -26.39 133.57
CA ASP A 548 65.91 -26.78 133.77
C ASP A 548 65.70 -28.32 133.75
N TRP A 549 66.76 -29.13 133.63
CA TRP A 549 66.67 -30.59 133.44
C TRP A 549 67.36 -31.40 134.55
N SER A 550 66.60 -32.25 135.26
CA SER A 550 67.14 -33.20 136.25
C SER A 550 66.93 -34.67 135.82
N CYS A 551 68.01 -35.39 135.52
CA CYS A 551 67.96 -36.81 135.15
C CYS A 551 68.23 -37.74 136.34
N THR A 552 67.29 -37.81 137.30
CA THR A 552 67.33 -38.82 138.38
C THR A 552 67.09 -40.24 137.79
N SER A 553 67.35 -41.31 138.55
CA SER A 553 66.99 -42.68 138.15
C SER A 553 65.88 -43.26 139.03
N CYS A 554 64.67 -43.34 138.47
CA CYS A 554 63.52 -43.97 139.13
C CYS A 554 63.62 -45.50 139.13
N ALA A 555 62.93 -46.16 140.07
CA ALA A 555 62.76 -47.62 140.05
C ALA A 555 62.02 -48.11 138.78
N HIS A 556 61.10 -47.29 138.25
CA HIS A 556 60.44 -47.41 136.95
C HIS A 556 59.86 -46.05 136.55
N SER A 557 59.36 -45.92 135.32
CA SER A 557 58.58 -44.74 134.90
C SER A 557 57.32 -44.57 135.78
N PRO A 558 56.87 -43.33 136.06
CA PRO A 558 55.55 -43.06 136.67
C PRO A 558 54.38 -43.69 135.90
N CYS A 559 54.54 -43.93 134.59
CA CYS A 559 53.56 -44.60 133.74
C CYS A 559 53.47 -46.12 133.91
N LEU A 560 54.23 -46.72 134.82
CA LEU A 560 54.26 -48.17 135.06
C LEU A 560 53.93 -48.47 136.52
N THR A 561 53.07 -49.46 136.76
CA THR A 561 52.77 -49.94 138.11
C THR A 561 53.95 -50.72 138.69
N GLY A 562 54.26 -50.53 139.97
CA GLY A 562 55.36 -51.21 140.64
C GLY A 562 55.50 -50.88 142.12
N ASN A 563 56.75 -50.82 142.60
CA ASN A 563 57.05 -50.44 143.98
C ASN A 563 56.77 -48.95 144.18
N ALA A 564 56.58 -48.51 145.43
CA ALA A 564 56.40 -47.09 145.72
C ALA A 564 57.55 -46.24 145.15
N LEU A 565 57.22 -45.21 144.35
CA LEU A 565 58.21 -44.27 143.85
C LEU A 565 58.55 -43.25 144.95
N ALA A 566 59.82 -42.87 145.05
CA ALA A 566 60.25 -41.87 146.02
C ALA A 566 59.84 -40.47 145.55
N SER A 567 59.35 -39.63 146.46
CA SER A 567 59.06 -38.21 146.20
C SER A 567 60.27 -37.53 145.55
N GLY A 568 60.11 -37.04 144.30
CA GLY A 568 61.19 -36.51 143.46
C GLY A 568 61.71 -37.43 142.34
N CYS A 569 61.02 -38.55 142.06
CA CYS A 569 61.30 -39.48 140.97
C CYS A 569 60.68 -39.02 139.62
N ASP A 570 61.14 -37.88 139.08
CA ASP A 570 60.52 -37.19 137.94
C ASP A 570 61.29 -37.31 136.62
N ASN A 571 61.38 -38.53 136.08
CA ASN A 571 62.22 -38.86 134.91
C ASN A 571 61.70 -38.34 133.54
N THR A 572 60.86 -37.32 133.53
CA THR A 572 60.28 -36.70 132.32
C THR A 572 60.78 -35.29 132.04
N GLY A 573 61.67 -34.75 132.89
CA GLY A 573 62.24 -33.39 132.70
C GLY A 573 61.24 -32.26 132.98
N LEU A 574 60.20 -32.52 133.77
CA LEU A 574 59.10 -31.57 134.02
C LEU A 574 58.87 -31.20 135.50
N GLY A 575 59.62 -31.81 136.42
CA GLY A 575 59.61 -31.46 137.85
C GLY A 575 58.37 -31.93 138.62
N THR A 576 58.57 -32.15 139.93
CA THR A 576 57.63 -32.48 141.04
C THR A 576 56.49 -33.48 140.85
N CYS A 577 56.17 -33.96 139.66
CA CYS A 577 55.03 -34.84 139.36
C CYS A 577 54.80 -35.97 140.39
N VAL A 578 55.82 -36.78 140.68
CA VAL A 578 55.76 -37.86 141.67
C VAL A 578 55.63 -37.28 143.07
N ALA A 579 56.29 -36.17 143.40
CA ALA A 579 56.13 -35.50 144.71
C ALA A 579 54.72 -34.93 144.92
N ASP A 580 54.08 -34.41 143.86
CA ASP A 580 52.71 -33.90 143.89
C ASP A 580 51.70 -35.04 144.04
N ILE A 581 51.91 -36.16 143.34
CA ILE A 581 51.18 -37.42 143.57
C ILE A 581 51.39 -37.91 145.02
N CYS A 582 52.62 -37.94 145.54
CA CYS A 582 52.90 -38.32 146.94
C CYS A 582 52.15 -37.45 147.97
N ALA A 583 51.97 -36.15 147.65
CA ALA A 583 51.28 -35.20 148.52
C ALA A 583 49.76 -35.38 148.49
N GLN A 584 49.21 -35.90 147.39
CA GLN A 584 47.79 -36.13 147.19
C GLN A 584 47.35 -37.54 147.61
N ASP A 585 48.06 -38.59 147.17
CA ASP A 585 47.92 -39.96 147.68
C ASP A 585 49.24 -40.49 148.27
N SER A 586 49.31 -40.47 149.60
CA SER A 586 50.42 -41.05 150.36
C SER A 586 50.64 -42.55 150.11
N PHE A 587 49.66 -43.29 149.58
CA PHE A 587 49.82 -44.71 149.26
C PHE A 587 50.89 -44.93 148.18
N CYS A 588 50.87 -44.11 147.12
CA CYS A 588 51.76 -44.20 145.96
C CYS A 588 53.24 -44.14 146.34
N CYS A 589 53.57 -43.44 147.43
CA CYS A 589 54.96 -43.22 147.86
C CYS A 589 55.32 -43.91 149.18
N THR A 590 54.39 -44.63 149.81
CA THR A 590 54.62 -45.35 151.07
C THR A 590 54.40 -46.86 150.98
N PHE A 591 53.50 -47.34 150.10
CA PHE A 591 53.08 -48.74 150.05
C PHE A 591 53.21 -49.39 148.67
N GLY A 592 52.93 -48.69 147.56
CA GLY A 592 53.11 -49.21 146.21
C GLY A 592 52.58 -48.26 145.14
N TRP A 593 53.11 -48.34 143.92
CA TRP A 593 52.66 -47.54 142.79
C TRP A 593 51.69 -48.37 141.94
N ASP A 594 50.40 -48.27 142.21
CA ASP A 594 49.39 -49.09 141.53
C ASP A 594 48.73 -48.37 140.34
N ALA A 595 47.66 -48.96 139.79
CA ALA A 595 46.96 -48.40 138.64
C ALA A 595 46.24 -47.07 138.95
N GLN A 596 45.93 -46.78 140.22
CA GLN A 596 45.43 -45.46 140.61
C GLN A 596 46.55 -44.42 140.51
N CYS A 597 47.73 -44.74 141.06
CA CYS A 597 48.92 -43.87 140.95
C CYS A 597 49.29 -43.56 139.48
N VAL A 598 49.24 -44.56 138.58
CA VAL A 598 49.45 -44.33 137.13
C VAL A 598 48.34 -43.47 136.52
N GLY A 599 47.08 -43.66 136.91
CA GLY A 599 45.97 -42.81 136.46
C GLY A 599 46.10 -41.36 136.93
N GLU A 600 46.65 -41.14 138.13
CA GLU A 600 46.89 -39.81 138.69
C GLU A 600 47.95 -39.03 137.90
N VAL A 601 48.97 -39.68 137.34
CA VAL A 601 50.00 -39.04 136.48
C VAL A 601 49.38 -38.23 135.32
N ALA A 602 48.35 -38.76 134.67
CA ALA A 602 47.67 -38.05 133.59
C ALA A 602 46.89 -36.82 134.11
N SER A 603 46.26 -36.93 135.27
CA SER A 603 45.41 -35.87 135.85
C SER A 603 46.18 -34.77 136.59
N ILE A 604 47.31 -35.10 137.22
CA ILE A 604 48.12 -34.19 138.04
C ILE A 604 49.26 -33.59 137.21
N CYS A 605 49.94 -34.42 136.40
CA CYS A 605 51.16 -34.00 135.70
C CYS A 605 50.95 -33.70 134.21
N GLY A 606 49.76 -33.94 133.65
CA GLY A 606 49.48 -33.75 132.21
C GLY A 606 50.24 -34.71 131.30
N LEU A 607 50.80 -35.79 131.84
CA LEU A 607 51.62 -36.77 131.13
C LEU A 607 50.76 -37.92 130.62
N THR A 608 50.83 -38.22 129.32
CA THR A 608 50.15 -39.38 128.73
C THR A 608 50.92 -40.67 129.01
N CYS A 609 50.38 -41.45 129.94
CA CYS A 609 50.66 -42.86 130.17
C CYS A 609 49.59 -43.73 129.49
#